data_AF-A0AAP3ECR9-F1
#
_entry.id   AF-A0AAP3ECR9-F1
#
_cell.length_a   1.000
_cell.length_b   1.000
_cell.length_c   1.000
_cell.angle_alpha   90.00
_cell.angle_beta   90.00
_cell.angle_gamma   90.00
#
_symmetry.space_group_name_H-M   'P 1'
#
loop_
_entity.id
_entity.type
_entity.pdbx_description
1 polymer ?
#
loop_
_entity_poly.entity_id
_entity_poly.type
_entity_poly.pdbx_seq_one_letter_code
_entity_poly.pdbx_strand_id
1 'polypeptide(L)'
;MKSKVSVIIGSIFAAYVAFVAVVVLVYEPTPDDMSWEDRQSYNSQKMNELALGQNIVSVKQLLGKADFSEAKAVKETKLQVLFYRTHHEKSDGVTTKEECTPLIFENDQLIAWGQDTYKQYLDADTDTVLSSAQETLTSK
;
A
#
# COMPACT_ATOMS: atom_id res chain seq x y z
N MET A 1 -50.02 33.15 1.49
CA MET A 1 -49.44 32.01 0.73
C MET A 1 -47.90 31.92 0.78
N LYS A 2 -47.16 32.97 1.19
CA LYS A 2 -45.67 32.98 1.23
C LYS A 2 -45.03 32.17 2.37
N SER A 3 -45.70 32.01 3.52
CA SER A 3 -45.14 31.34 4.71
C SER A 3 -44.89 29.84 4.52
N LYS A 4 -45.77 29.13 3.81
CA LYS A 4 -45.62 27.69 3.56
C LYS A 4 -44.39 27.39 2.70
N VAL A 5 -44.12 28.23 1.70
CA VAL A 5 -42.96 28.10 0.81
C VAL A 5 -41.67 28.36 1.60
N SER A 6 -41.62 29.39 2.44
CA SER A 6 -40.46 29.66 3.29
C SER A 6 -40.16 28.52 4.29
N VAL A 7 -41.19 27.90 4.88
CA VAL A 7 -41.02 26.74 5.76
C VAL A 7 -40.49 25.52 5.01
N ILE A 8 -40.99 25.27 3.79
CA ILE A 8 -40.51 24.16 2.94
C ILE A 8 -39.03 24.37 2.58
N ILE A 9 -38.65 25.58 2.17
CA ILE A 9 -37.25 25.91 1.84
C ILE A 9 -36.35 25.76 3.06
N GLY A 10 -36.78 26.28 4.22
CA GLY A 10 -36.05 26.14 5.48
C GLY A 10 -35.86 24.69 5.90
N SER A 11 -36.90 23.86 5.73
CA SER A 11 -36.83 22.42 6.03
C SER A 11 -35.87 21.67 5.13
N ILE A 12 -35.86 21.97 3.82
CA ILE A 12 -34.92 21.34 2.88
C ILE A 12 -33.48 21.74 3.20
N PHE A 13 -33.25 23.02 3.51
CA PHE A 13 -31.92 23.50 3.91
C PHE A 13 -31.44 22.82 5.20
N ALA A 14 -32.30 22.73 6.22
CA ALA A 14 -31.98 22.04 7.47
C ALA A 14 -31.66 20.55 7.24
N ALA A 15 -32.43 19.87 6.38
CA ALA A 15 -32.16 18.49 6.00
C ALA A 15 -30.82 18.33 5.27
N TYR A 16 -30.47 19.24 4.36
CA TYR A 16 -29.19 19.24 3.66
C TYR A 16 -28.01 19.45 4.63
N VAL A 17 -28.11 20.41 5.54
CA VAL A 17 -27.07 20.64 6.57
C VAL A 17 -26.91 19.42 7.48
N ALA A 18 -28.00 18.80 7.92
CA ALA A 18 -27.95 17.58 8.70
C ALA A 18 -27.27 16.43 7.93
N PHE A 19 -27.58 16.29 6.63
CA PHE A 19 -26.92 15.30 5.77
C PHE A 19 -25.41 15.54 5.65
N VAL A 20 -24.98 16.77 5.37
CA VAL A 20 -23.55 17.12 5.28
C VAL A 20 -22.85 16.86 6.62
N ALA A 21 -23.47 17.20 7.75
CA ALA A 21 -22.92 16.93 9.07
C ALA A 21 -22.71 15.42 9.29
N VAL A 22 -23.67 14.58 8.91
CA VAL A 22 -23.52 13.12 8.97
C VAL A 22 -22.36 12.66 8.09
N VAL A 23 -22.24 13.16 6.86
CA VAL A 23 -21.12 12.80 5.97
C VAL A 23 -19.77 13.16 6.58
N VAL A 24 -19.61 14.38 7.08
CA VAL A 24 -18.34 14.85 7.68
C VAL A 24 -17.98 14.07 8.96
N LEU A 25 -18.98 13.65 9.75
CA LEU A 25 -18.75 12.89 10.98
C LEU A 25 -18.45 11.40 10.73
N VAL A 26 -18.84 10.85 9.57
CA VAL A 26 -18.71 9.41 9.26
C VAL A 26 -17.57 9.15 8.26
N TYR A 27 -17.17 10.13 7.47
CA TYR A 27 -16.13 9.96 6.46
C TYR A 27 -14.72 9.97 7.08
N GLU A 28 -14.02 8.83 6.99
CA GLU A 28 -12.61 8.70 7.36
C GLU A 28 -11.75 8.76 6.07
N PRO A 29 -10.96 9.84 5.87
CA PRO A 29 -10.12 9.95 4.68
C PRO A 29 -9.05 8.87 4.69
N THR A 30 -8.88 8.18 3.57
CA THR A 30 -7.86 7.13 3.44
C THR A 30 -6.58 7.71 2.81
N PRO A 31 -5.42 7.04 2.95
CA PRO A 31 -4.20 7.45 2.23
C PRO A 31 -4.40 7.52 0.72
N ASP A 32 -5.35 6.77 0.16
CA ASP A 32 -5.67 6.75 -1.28
C ASP A 32 -6.41 8.03 -1.73
N ASP A 33 -7.01 8.78 -0.80
CA ASP A 33 -7.70 10.05 -1.09
C ASP A 33 -6.76 11.27 -1.04
N MET A 34 -5.50 11.06 -0.62
CA MET A 34 -4.49 12.13 -0.48
C MET A 34 -3.91 12.56 -1.83
N SER A 35 -3.41 13.81 -1.89
CA SER A 35 -2.56 14.25 -3.00
C SER A 35 -1.31 13.37 -3.10
N TRP A 36 -0.66 13.32 -4.26
CA TRP A 36 0.52 12.46 -4.42
C TRP A 36 1.69 12.92 -3.53
N GLU A 37 1.82 14.23 -3.31
CA GLU A 37 2.81 14.84 -2.43
C GLU A 37 2.57 14.43 -0.96
N ASP A 38 1.32 14.56 -0.50
CA ASP A 38 0.94 14.23 0.88
C ASP A 38 1.05 12.72 1.12
N ARG A 39 0.58 11.90 0.17
CA ARG A 39 0.67 10.43 0.25
C ARG A 39 2.12 9.97 0.29
N GLN A 40 3.01 10.58 -0.48
CA GLN A 40 4.45 10.28 -0.45
C GLN A 40 5.04 10.58 0.93
N SER A 41 4.75 11.77 1.48
CA SER A 41 5.24 12.17 2.81
C SER A 41 4.68 11.29 3.92
N TYR A 42 3.38 10.95 3.82
CA TYR A 42 2.70 10.03 4.72
C TYR A 42 3.35 8.65 4.69
N ASN A 43 3.50 8.04 3.51
CA ASN A 43 4.12 6.72 3.35
C ASN A 43 5.55 6.70 3.91
N SER A 44 6.35 7.71 3.58
CA SER A 44 7.74 7.84 4.06
C SER A 44 7.82 7.84 5.59
N GLN A 45 6.94 8.58 6.26
CA GLN A 45 6.87 8.61 7.72
C GLN A 45 6.38 7.29 8.31
N LYS A 46 5.34 6.69 7.70
CA LYS A 46 4.74 5.43 8.14
C LYS A 46 5.63 4.20 7.97
N MET A 47 6.69 4.27 7.16
CA MET A 47 7.69 3.20 7.08
C MET A 47 8.32 2.88 8.45
N ASN A 48 8.41 3.86 9.36
CA ASN A 48 8.96 3.65 10.71
C ASN A 48 8.00 2.88 11.65
N GLU A 49 6.74 2.74 11.27
CA GLU A 49 5.72 2.00 12.04
C GLU A 49 5.61 0.53 11.59
N LEU A 50 6.30 0.15 10.51
CA LEU A 50 6.32 -1.22 10.01
C LEU A 50 7.10 -2.14 10.94
N ALA A 51 6.60 -3.36 11.08
CA ALA A 51 7.26 -4.41 11.84
C ALA A 51 7.32 -5.71 11.03
N LEU A 52 8.44 -6.43 11.16
CA LEU A 52 8.56 -7.78 10.60
C LEU A 52 7.46 -8.69 11.18
N GLY A 53 6.95 -9.58 10.33
CA GLY A 53 5.82 -10.46 10.64
C GLY A 53 4.44 -9.81 10.50
N GLN A 54 4.36 -8.49 10.23
CA GLN A 54 3.08 -7.82 10.03
C GLN A 54 2.35 -8.38 8.81
N ASN A 55 1.05 -8.64 8.97
CA ASN A 55 0.24 -9.18 7.87
C ASN A 55 0.02 -8.13 6.76
N ILE A 56 0.07 -8.58 5.51
CA ILE A 56 -0.12 -7.73 4.32
C ILE A 56 -1.42 -6.91 4.34
N VAL A 57 -2.50 -7.44 4.93
CA VAL A 57 -3.77 -6.71 5.08
C VAL A 57 -3.61 -5.51 6.00
N SER A 58 -2.90 -5.67 7.12
CA SER A 58 -2.63 -4.58 8.06
C SER A 58 -1.73 -3.51 7.42
N VAL A 59 -0.73 -3.91 6.63
CA VAL A 59 0.12 -2.97 5.89
C VAL A 59 -0.70 -2.18 4.86
N LYS A 60 -1.59 -2.84 4.12
CA LYS A 60 -2.49 -2.17 3.16
C LYS A 60 -3.49 -1.22 3.84
N GLN A 61 -3.94 -1.54 5.04
CA GLN A 61 -4.78 -0.62 5.83
C GLN A 61 -3.98 0.61 6.29
N LEU A 62 -2.71 0.43 6.65
CA LEU A 62 -1.84 1.51 7.10
C LEU A 62 -1.42 2.46 5.96
N LEU A 63 -0.99 1.90 4.82
CA LEU A 63 -0.37 2.63 3.71
C LEU A 63 -1.30 2.87 2.52
N GLY A 64 -2.51 2.28 2.53
CA GLY A 64 -3.41 2.28 1.39
C GLY A 64 -2.99 1.31 0.29
N LYS A 65 -3.48 1.56 -0.92
CA LYS A 65 -3.15 0.79 -2.11
C LYS A 65 -1.66 0.96 -2.46
N ALA A 66 -1.00 -0.11 -2.91
CA ALA A 66 0.35 -0.03 -3.45
C ALA A 66 0.34 0.56 -4.89
N ASP A 67 1.40 1.28 -5.25
CA ASP A 67 1.58 1.84 -6.60
C ASP A 67 1.92 0.73 -7.61
N PHE A 68 2.72 -0.24 -7.18
CA PHE A 68 2.99 -1.47 -7.93
C PHE A 68 2.91 -2.70 -7.03
N SER A 69 2.64 -3.86 -7.65
CA SER A 69 2.68 -5.16 -6.98
C SER A 69 3.31 -6.18 -7.89
N GLU A 70 4.12 -7.06 -7.32
CA GLU A 70 4.66 -8.25 -7.96
C GLU A 70 4.47 -9.45 -7.05
N ALA A 71 4.35 -10.64 -7.63
CA ALA A 71 4.29 -11.87 -6.86
C ALA A 71 4.82 -13.05 -7.67
N LYS A 72 5.44 -14.00 -6.98
CA LYS A 72 5.87 -15.28 -7.53
C LYS A 72 5.72 -16.39 -6.50
N ALA A 73 5.57 -17.62 -6.98
CA ALA A 73 5.63 -18.81 -6.14
C ALA A 73 7.05 -19.38 -6.22
N VAL A 74 7.70 -19.54 -5.07
CA VAL A 74 9.03 -20.15 -4.95
C VAL A 74 8.87 -21.44 -4.18
N LYS A 75 9.00 -22.59 -4.85
CA LYS A 75 8.69 -23.92 -4.28
C LYS A 75 7.25 -23.97 -3.70
N GLU A 76 7.14 -23.95 -2.37
CA GLU A 76 5.88 -23.99 -1.61
C GLU A 76 5.54 -22.65 -0.93
N THR A 77 6.39 -21.62 -1.08
CA THR A 77 6.15 -20.30 -0.49
C THR A 77 5.64 -19.31 -1.53
N LYS A 78 4.76 -18.41 -1.08
CA LYS A 78 4.28 -17.29 -1.89
C LYS A 78 5.06 -16.05 -1.52
N LEU A 79 5.79 -15.51 -2.48
CA LEU A 79 6.56 -14.30 -2.31
C LEU A 79 5.85 -13.15 -3.05
N GLN A 80 5.54 -12.07 -2.35
CA GLN A 80 4.88 -10.88 -2.90
C GLN A 80 5.69 -9.64 -2.56
N VAL A 81 5.77 -8.68 -3.48
CA VAL A 81 6.37 -7.37 -3.23
C VAL A 81 5.34 -6.29 -3.53
N LEU A 82 5.17 -5.38 -2.57
CA LEU A 82 4.38 -4.16 -2.76
C LEU A 82 5.32 -2.97 -2.82
N PHE A 83 5.07 -2.07 -3.76
CA PHE A 83 5.86 -0.85 -3.93
C PHE A 83 4.99 0.34 -3.54
N TYR A 84 5.47 1.13 -2.58
CA TYR A 84 4.82 2.36 -2.13
C TYR A 84 5.72 3.55 -2.44
N ARG A 85 5.20 4.59 -3.08
CA ARG A 85 5.93 5.84 -3.29
C ARG A 85 6.29 6.47 -1.95
N THR A 86 7.58 6.72 -1.73
CA THR A 86 8.13 7.27 -0.46
C THR A 86 9.06 8.45 -0.66
N HIS A 87 9.48 8.69 -1.90
CA HIS A 87 10.38 9.77 -2.24
C HIS A 87 10.13 10.24 -3.67
N HIS A 88 10.66 11.41 -4.00
CA HIS A 88 10.50 12.05 -5.29
C HIS A 88 11.84 12.06 -6.01
N GLU A 89 11.86 11.53 -7.23
CA GLU A 89 13.02 11.60 -8.13
C GLU A 89 12.74 12.55 -9.29
N LYS A 90 11.53 12.48 -9.89
CA LYS A 90 11.19 13.24 -11.11
C LYS A 90 9.78 13.82 -11.05
N SER A 91 9.65 15.06 -11.55
CA SER A 91 8.37 15.79 -11.69
C SER A 91 7.78 15.64 -13.10
N ASP A 92 7.73 14.43 -13.65
CA ASP A 92 7.16 14.15 -14.98
C ASP A 92 5.70 13.67 -14.93
N GLY A 93 5.12 13.60 -13.73
CA GLY A 93 3.73 13.16 -13.51
C GLY A 93 3.54 11.64 -13.57
N VAL A 94 4.63 10.87 -13.69
CA VAL A 94 4.59 9.41 -13.72
C VAL A 94 5.29 8.89 -12.47
N THR A 95 4.66 7.94 -11.75
CA THR A 95 5.34 7.25 -10.65
C THR A 95 6.16 6.12 -11.22
N THR A 96 7.42 6.00 -10.81
CA THR A 96 8.29 4.87 -11.20
C THR A 96 8.72 4.06 -9.97
N LYS A 97 9.25 2.85 -10.18
CA LYS A 97 9.65 1.95 -9.07
C LYS A 97 10.84 2.50 -8.29
N GLU A 98 11.68 3.29 -8.94
CA GLU A 98 12.83 3.94 -8.33
C GLU A 98 12.39 4.90 -7.23
N GLU A 99 11.22 5.55 -7.37
CA GLU A 99 10.60 6.44 -6.38
C GLU A 99 9.86 5.70 -5.24
N CYS A 100 9.83 4.37 -5.29
CA CYS A 100 9.05 3.54 -4.39
C CYS A 100 9.92 2.69 -3.47
N THR A 101 9.54 2.57 -2.20
CA THR A 101 10.14 1.58 -1.30
C THR A 101 9.44 0.23 -1.47
N PRO A 102 10.18 -0.86 -1.77
CA PRO A 102 9.62 -2.21 -1.85
C PRO A 102 9.45 -2.80 -0.45
N LEU A 103 8.32 -3.47 -0.23
CA LEU A 103 7.98 -4.26 0.95
C LEU A 103 7.78 -5.71 0.51
N ILE A 104 8.56 -6.63 1.06
CA ILE A 104 8.60 -8.04 0.68
C ILE A 104 7.82 -8.86 1.70
N PHE A 105 6.90 -9.66 1.19
CA PHE A 105 6.03 -10.53 1.96
C PHE A 105 6.27 -11.98 1.59
N GLU A 106 6.46 -12.83 2.58
CA GLU A 106 6.42 -14.29 2.43
C GLU A 106 5.18 -14.81 3.16
N ASN A 107 4.33 -15.57 2.45
CA ASN A 107 3.11 -16.14 3.00
C ASN A 107 2.26 -15.10 3.77
N ASP A 108 2.06 -13.94 3.12
CA ASP A 108 1.31 -12.79 3.62
C ASP A 108 1.93 -12.06 4.83
N GLN A 109 3.16 -12.37 5.23
CA GLN A 109 3.88 -11.72 6.33
C GLN A 109 5.05 -10.88 5.83
N LEU A 110 5.19 -9.64 6.34
CA LEU A 110 6.29 -8.73 6.00
C LEU A 110 7.62 -9.30 6.50
N ILE A 111 8.54 -9.62 5.59
CA ILE A 111 9.86 -10.18 5.92
C ILE A 111 11.02 -9.22 5.67
N ALA A 112 10.82 -8.19 4.84
CA ALA A 112 11.82 -7.17 4.55
C ALA A 112 11.18 -5.93 3.90
N TRP A 113 11.85 -4.78 3.98
CA TRP A 113 11.52 -3.61 3.18
C TRP A 113 12.76 -2.73 2.96
N GLY A 114 12.75 -1.91 1.91
CA GLY A 114 13.88 -1.05 1.53
C GLY A 114 14.53 -1.47 0.21
N GLN A 115 15.18 -0.52 -0.48
CA GLN A 115 15.73 -0.75 -1.82
C GLN A 115 16.71 -1.92 -1.89
N ASP A 116 17.58 -2.04 -0.88
CA ASP A 116 18.59 -3.10 -0.81
C ASP A 116 18.00 -4.50 -0.65
N THR A 117 16.72 -4.59 -0.25
CA THR A 117 16.04 -5.87 -0.04
C THR A 117 15.47 -6.44 -1.33
N TYR A 118 15.21 -5.61 -2.36
CA TYR A 118 14.58 -6.08 -3.59
C TYR A 118 15.42 -7.11 -4.34
N LYS A 119 16.75 -7.05 -4.21
CA LYS A 119 17.64 -8.08 -4.74
C LYS A 119 17.34 -9.47 -4.16
N GLN A 120 16.96 -9.57 -2.89
CA GLN A 120 16.56 -10.83 -2.26
C GLN A 120 15.32 -11.43 -2.93
N TYR A 121 14.36 -10.58 -3.32
CA TYR A 121 13.19 -11.02 -4.09
C TYR A 121 13.60 -11.57 -5.45
N LEU A 122 14.50 -10.89 -6.18
CA LEU A 122 14.98 -11.35 -7.49
C LEU A 122 15.75 -12.69 -7.37
N ASP A 123 16.61 -12.81 -6.35
CA ASP A 123 17.51 -13.94 -6.17
C ASP A 123 16.85 -15.20 -5.56
N ALA A 124 15.64 -15.09 -4.99
CA ALA A 124 14.94 -16.19 -4.33
C ALA A 124 14.74 -17.46 -5.20
N ASP A 125 14.74 -17.32 -6.53
CA ASP A 125 14.70 -18.48 -7.44
C ASP A 125 16.08 -19.11 -7.66
N THR A 126 17.15 -18.32 -7.57
CA THR A 126 18.52 -18.73 -7.90
C THR A 126 19.11 -19.65 -6.82
N ASP A 127 18.86 -19.36 -5.54
CA ASP A 127 19.34 -20.21 -4.43
C ASP A 127 18.69 -21.61 -4.44
N THR A 128 17.45 -21.69 -4.92
CA THR A 128 16.73 -22.96 -5.12
C THR A 128 17.38 -23.83 -6.21
N VAL A 129 17.81 -23.23 -7.31
CA VAL A 129 18.47 -23.93 -8.42
C VAL A 129 19.89 -24.38 -8.03
N LEU A 130 20.63 -23.57 -7.26
CA LEU A 130 21.98 -23.91 -6.81
C LEU A 130 21.97 -25.02 -5.76
N SER A 131 21.03 -24.98 -4.80
CA SER A 131 20.90 -26.03 -3.77
C SER A 131 20.47 -27.39 -4.35
N SER A 132 19.53 -27.40 -5.31
CA SER A 132 19.11 -28.66 -5.98
C SER A 132 20.18 -29.24 -6.91
N ALA A 133 20.99 -28.39 -7.55
CA ALA A 133 22.11 -28.85 -8.37
C ALA A 133 23.24 -29.48 -7.53
N GLN A 134 23.46 -29.00 -6.31
CA GLN A 134 24.48 -29.55 -5.40
C GLN A 134 24.10 -30.93 -4.83
N GLU A 135 22.84 -31.14 -4.43
CA GLU A 135 22.38 -32.46 -3.96
C GLU A 135 22.48 -33.55 -5.03
N THR A 136 22.28 -33.19 -6.30
CA THR A 136 22.39 -34.12 -7.44
C THR A 136 23.84 -34.56 -7.70
N LEU A 137 24.82 -33.74 -7.32
CA LEU A 137 26.25 -34.03 -7.50
C LEU A 137 26.87 -34.82 -6.34
N THR A 138 26.29 -34.78 -5.15
CA THR A 138 26.78 -35.50 -3.96
C THR A 138 26.15 -36.90 -3.78
N SER A 139 25.13 -37.24 -4.57
CA SER A 139 24.43 -38.54 -4.53
C SER A 139 24.96 -39.57 -5.55
N LYS A 140 26.16 -39.39 -6.11
CA LYS A 140 26.79 -40.32 -7.05
C LYS A 140 28.10 -40.88 -6.52
#